data_AF-A0A4R2IQK7-F1
#
_entry.id   AF-A0A4R2IQK7-F1
#
_cell.length_a   1.000
_cell.length_b   1.000
_cell.length_c   1.000
_cell.angle_alpha   90.00
_cell.angle_beta   90.00
_cell.angle_gamma   90.00
#
_symmetry.space_group_name_H-M   'P 1'
#
loop_
_entity.id
_entity.type
_entity.pdbx_description
1 polymer ?
#
loop_
_entity_poly.entity_id
_entity_poly.type
_entity_poly.pdbx_seq_one_letter_code
_entity_poly.pdbx_strand_id
1 'polypeptide(L)' 'MENTGSSTSTREERQARADWLVAELRKRAAVCEDPNEQANLHRSADSLVRLATAFRG' A
#
# COMPACT_ATOMS: atom_id res chain seq x y z
N MET A 1 25.68 -18.81 -7.42
CA MET A 1 24.49 -19.19 -6.66
C MET A 1 24.31 -18.15 -5.58
N GLU A 2 23.50 -17.14 -5.87
CA GLU A 2 23.33 -15.97 -5.01
C GLU A 2 22.30 -16.34 -3.95
N ASN A 3 22.74 -16.36 -2.70
CA ASN A 3 21.95 -16.74 -1.55
C ASN A 3 20.84 -15.69 -1.36
N THR A 4 19.60 -16.05 -1.71
CA THR A 4 18.38 -15.27 -1.46
C THR A 4 18.10 -15.26 0.05
N GLY A 5 18.90 -14.48 0.78
CA GLY A 5 18.69 -14.19 2.18
C GLY A 5 17.35 -13.48 2.35
N SER A 6 16.31 -14.26 2.63
CA SER A 6 15.00 -13.78 3.05
C SER A 6 15.18 -12.93 4.30
N SER A 7 15.34 -11.64 4.09
CA SER A 7 15.41 -10.64 5.15
C SER A 7 13.97 -10.41 5.58
N THR A 8 13.62 -10.97 6.73
CA THR A 8 12.34 -10.72 7.40
C THR A 8 12.21 -9.20 7.54
N SER A 9 11.39 -8.57 6.70
CA SER A 9 11.23 -7.12 6.76
C SER A 9 10.79 -6.72 8.16
N THR A 10 11.32 -5.63 8.70
CA THR A 10 10.91 -5.15 10.03
C THR A 10 9.45 -4.69 10.00
N ARG A 11 8.84 -4.53 11.17
CA ARG A 11 7.47 -4.00 11.26
C ARG A 11 7.42 -2.57 10.70
N GLU A 12 8.46 -1.81 10.98
CA GLU A 12 8.67 -0.44 10.54
C GLU A 12 8.79 -0.36 9.01
N GLU A 13 9.54 -1.27 8.39
CA GLU A 13 9.66 -1.36 6.93
C GLU A 13 8.33 -1.74 6.26
N ARG A 14 7.59 -2.69 6.85
CA ARG A 14 6.25 -3.04 6.34
C ARG A 14 5.29 -1.85 6.43
N GLN A 15 5.34 -1.10 7.53
CA GLN A 15 4.52 0.09 7.71
C GLN A 15 4.90 1.19 6.71
N ALA A 16 6.19 1.49 6.56
CA ALA A 16 6.67 2.48 5.60
C ALA A 16 6.29 2.12 4.16
N ARG A 17 6.34 0.83 3.81
CA ARG A 17 5.90 0.34 2.49
C ARG A 17 4.39 0.49 2.30
N ALA A 18 3.58 0.20 3.32
CA ALA A 18 2.14 0.40 3.26
C ALA A 18 1.78 1.89 3.10
N ASP A 19 2.44 2.77 3.86
CA ASP A 19 2.20 4.22 3.79
C ASP A 19 2.56 4.77 2.40
N TRP A 20 3.69 4.34 1.84
CA TRP A 20 4.10 4.69 0.48
C TRP A 20 3.08 4.22 -0.58
N LEU A 21 2.62 2.97 -0.50
CA LEU A 21 1.61 2.44 -1.44
C LEU A 21 0.29 3.20 -1.37
N VAL A 22 -0.17 3.54 -0.15
CA VAL A 22 -1.39 4.33 0.05
C VAL A 22 -1.26 5.72 -0.58
N ALA A 23 -0.11 6.37 -0.40
CA ALA A 23 0.16 7.67 -1.02
C ALA A 23 0.14 7.60 -2.56
N GLU A 24 0.77 6.58 -3.14
CA GLU A 24 0.82 6.40 -4.60
C GLU A 24 -0.56 6.13 -5.19
N LEU A 25 -1.38 5.28 -4.55
CA LEU A 25 -2.76 5.03 -4.99
C LEU A 25 -3.61 6.31 -4.97
N ARG A 26 -3.47 7.13 -3.92
CA ARG A 26 -4.18 8.42 -3.83
C ARG A 26 -3.71 9.41 -4.89
N LYS A 27 -2.41 9.46 -5.16
CA LYS A 27 -1.85 10.31 -6.23
C LYS A 27 -2.37 9.91 -7.60
N ARG A 28 -2.44 8.60 -7.90
CA ARG A 28 -3.03 8.08 -9.13
C ARG A 28 -4.51 8.40 -9.24
N ALA A 29 -5.27 8.23 -8.15
CA ALA A 29 -6.70 8.54 -8.13
C ALA A 29 -6.98 10.03 -8.40
N ALA A 30 -6.08 10.93 -7.99
CA ALA A 30 -6.23 12.38 -8.20
C ALA A 30 -6.10 12.81 -9.68
N VAL A 31 -5.45 12.01 -10.52
CA VAL A 31 -5.26 12.28 -11.95
C VAL A 31 -6.02 11.31 -12.85
N CYS A 32 -6.82 10.41 -12.26
CA CYS A 32 -7.58 9.41 -12.98
C CYS A 32 -8.89 10.02 -13.51
N GLU A 33 -9.11 9.90 -14.82
CA GLU A 33 -10.29 10.44 -15.50
C GLU A 33 -11.49 9.48 -15.47
N ASP A 34 -11.25 8.17 -15.40
CA ASP A 34 -12.33 7.18 -15.27
C ASP A 34 -12.84 7.15 -13.82
N PRO A 35 -14.10 7.53 -13.57
CA PRO A 35 -14.66 7.54 -12.22
C PRO A 35 -14.69 6.16 -11.57
N ASN A 36 -14.80 5.07 -12.35
CA ASN A 36 -14.79 3.72 -11.81
C ASN A 36 -13.39 3.32 -11.34
N GLU A 37 -12.37 3.62 -12.15
CA GLU A 37 -10.98 3.37 -11.79
C GLU A 37 -10.56 4.23 -10.59
N GLN A 38 -10.94 5.51 -10.57
CA GLN A 38 -10.73 6.40 -9.43
C GLN A 38 -11.32 5.82 -8.13
N ALA A 39 -12.58 5.35 -8.18
CA ALA A 39 -13.22 4.71 -7.03
C ALA A 39 -12.50 3.43 -6.58
N ASN A 40 -12.02 2.62 -7.53
CA ASN A 40 -11.27 1.40 -7.24
C ASN A 40 -9.91 1.70 -6.59
N LEU A 41 -9.21 2.75 -7.05
CA LEU A 41 -7.94 3.20 -6.45
C LEU A 41 -8.15 3.66 -5.00
N HIS A 42 -9.20 4.45 -4.74
CA HIS A 42 -9.55 4.86 -3.38
C HIS A 42 -9.89 3.67 -2.48
N ARG A 43 -10.73 2.74 -2.96
CA ARG A 43 -11.08 1.53 -2.21
C ARG A 43 -9.86 0.67 -1.89
N SER A 44 -8.91 0.59 -2.81
CA SER A 44 -7.66 -0.16 -2.63
C SER A 44 -6.79 0.49 -1.55
N ALA A 45 -6.65 1.82 -1.58
CA ALA A 45 -5.94 2.57 -0.55
C ALA A 45 -6.55 2.35 0.84
N ASP A 46 -7.88 2.43 0.95
CA ASP A 46 -8.59 2.22 2.23
C ASP A 46 -8.47 0.79 2.75
N SER A 47 -8.44 -0.19 1.85
CA SER A 47 -8.22 -1.60 2.20
C SER A 47 -6.81 -1.82 2.75
N LEU A 48 -5.80 -1.19 2.15
CA LEU A 48 -4.43 -1.25 2.63
C LEU A 48 -4.25 -0.58 4.00
N VAL A 49 -4.89 0.57 4.23
CA VAL A 49 -4.89 1.24 5.55
C VAL A 49 -5.49 0.31 6.61
N ARG A 50 -6.63 -0.31 6.33
CA ARG A 50 -7.28 -1.25 7.25
C ARG A 50 -6.39 -2.46 7.54
N LEU A 51 -5.76 -3.03 6.51
CA LEU A 51 -4.86 -4.17 6.66
C LEU A 51 -3.62 -3.82 7.49
N ALA A 52 -2.95 -2.70 7.18
CA ALA A 52 -1.78 -2.24 7.92
C ALA A 52 -2.12 -1.92 9.39
N THR A 53 -3.32 -1.39 9.63
CA THR A 53 -3.82 -1.15 10.98
C THR A 53 -4.07 -2.46 11.74
N ALA A 54 -4.65 -3.47 11.09
CA ALA A 54 -4.88 -4.77 11.70
C ALA A 54 -3.57 -5.49 12.09
N PHE A 55 -2.52 -5.35 11.28
CA PHE A 55 -1.19 -5.91 11.58
C PHE A 55 -0.36 -5.05 12.55
N ARG A 56 -0.90 -3.92 13.02
CA ARG A 56 -0.27 -3.09 14.04
C ARG A 56 -0.67 -3.52 15.45
N GLY A 57 -1.83 -4.14 15.65
CA GLY A 57 -2.24 -4.73 16.93
C GLY A 57 -1.47 -6.01 17.23
#